data_AF-A0A3N5G0Y0-F1
#
_entry.id   AF-A0A3N5G0Y0-F1
#
_cell.length_a   1.000
_cell.length_b   1.000
_cell.length_c   1.000
_cell.angle_alpha   90.00
_cell.angle_beta   90.00
_cell.angle_gamma   90.00
#
_symmetry.space_group_name_H-M   'P 1'
#
loop_
_entity.id
_entity.type
_entity.pdbx_description
1 polymer ?
#
loop_
_entity_poly.entity_id
_entity_poly.type
_entity_poly.pdbx_seq_one_letter_code
_entity_poly.pdbx_strand_id
1 'polypeptide(L)'
;MLPHDNNGVFHRLAVSFQKGKEGMKGKQRLLATLARQPHDRVPFMPNIWQWFYHHQYAGTLPSELQGCNSYIDALRLLDADIFHKLAGLVQVYEYPDCNYHASFSGKPVRHPAVTERLLFTGGTIFKEHWDTPFGPLDHEWMYREDDGTAVETHHMLEDFERQYPAIRYWMEHIQLKSNQELFNQGLAEVGDDGLVPVYLLGTPLKQLHWLARQDRASLLLLDHPPEMQALMDVHARR
;
A
#
# COMPACT_ATOMS: atom_id res chain seq x y z
N MET A 1 12.67 -37.44 -18.92
CA MET A 1 11.43 -36.76 -18.48
C MET A 1 10.97 -37.44 -17.21
N LEU A 2 11.29 -36.85 -16.05
CA LEU A 2 10.75 -37.26 -14.76
C LEU A 2 9.76 -36.16 -14.33
N PRO A 3 8.60 -36.49 -13.76
CA PRO A 3 7.67 -35.49 -13.27
C PRO A 3 8.21 -34.89 -11.97
N HIS A 4 8.36 -33.57 -11.95
CA HIS A 4 8.63 -32.82 -10.72
C HIS A 4 7.33 -32.73 -9.92
N ASP A 5 7.25 -33.53 -8.87
CA ASP A 5 6.22 -33.46 -7.84
C ASP A 5 6.60 -32.35 -6.85
N ASN A 6 6.01 -31.16 -7.01
CA ASN A 6 6.30 -29.97 -6.21
C ASN A 6 5.41 -29.85 -4.95
N ASN A 7 4.66 -30.90 -4.58
CA ASN A 7 3.72 -30.87 -3.45
C ASN A 7 4.35 -31.10 -2.07
N GLY A 8 5.70 -31.09 -1.95
CA GLY A 8 6.39 -31.54 -0.73
C GLY A 8 6.90 -30.47 0.24
N VAL A 9 6.87 -29.17 -0.09
CA VAL A 9 7.68 -28.17 0.65
C VAL A 9 6.95 -27.49 1.83
N PHE A 10 5.62 -27.57 1.93
CA PHE A 10 4.89 -26.92 3.03
C PHE A 10 4.75 -27.75 4.31
N HIS A 11 5.19 -29.02 4.33
CA HIS A 11 4.94 -29.92 5.47
C HIS A 11 5.99 -29.95 6.60
N ARG A 12 7.03 -29.08 6.61
CA ARG A 12 8.09 -29.13 7.63
C ARG A 12 8.47 -27.80 8.29
N LEU A 13 7.49 -26.94 8.56
CA LEU A 13 7.62 -25.83 9.52
C LEU A 13 6.57 -25.92 10.64
N ALA A 14 6.22 -27.13 11.08
CA ALA A 14 5.53 -27.32 12.35
C ALA A 14 6.59 -27.44 13.46
N VAL A 15 7.22 -26.32 13.82
CA VAL A 15 7.87 -26.21 15.14
C VAL A 15 6.73 -26.29 16.15
N SER A 16 6.76 -27.29 17.03
CA SER A 16 5.76 -27.42 18.09
C SER A 16 5.92 -26.26 19.07
N PHE A 17 5.20 -25.17 18.83
CA PHE A 17 5.00 -24.14 19.83
C PHE A 17 4.19 -24.76 20.97
N GLN A 18 4.84 -24.91 22.13
CA GLN A 18 4.20 -25.44 23.34
C GLN A 18 2.97 -24.59 23.68
N LYS A 19 1.79 -25.17 23.51
CA LYS A 19 0.52 -24.66 24.00
C LYS A 19 0.55 -24.73 25.54
N GLY A 20 0.94 -23.65 26.21
CA GLY A 20 1.24 -23.72 27.65
C GLY A 20 1.48 -22.41 28.40
N LYS A 21 0.51 -21.49 28.34
CA LYS A 21 0.13 -20.44 29.33
C LYS A 21 -0.74 -19.42 28.57
N GLU A 22 -1.70 -18.76 29.23
CA GLU A 22 -2.36 -17.58 28.65
C GLU A 22 -1.28 -16.51 28.41
N GLY A 23 -0.67 -16.56 27.24
CA GLY A 23 0.37 -15.65 26.79
C GLY A 23 -0.22 -14.29 26.46
N MET A 24 0.65 -13.31 26.27
CA MET A 24 0.25 -11.98 25.83
C MET A 24 -0.56 -12.10 24.54
N LYS A 25 -1.63 -11.30 24.41
CA LYS A 25 -2.29 -11.14 23.10
C LYS A 25 -1.34 -10.42 22.14
N GLY A 26 -1.57 -10.58 20.83
CA GLY A 26 -0.67 -10.01 19.81
C GLY A 26 -0.46 -8.51 20.00
N LYS A 27 -1.54 -7.76 20.23
CA LYS A 27 -1.47 -6.32 20.55
C LYS A 27 -0.55 -6.01 21.74
N GLN A 28 -0.69 -6.75 22.84
CA GLN A 28 0.13 -6.55 24.04
C GLN A 28 1.61 -6.84 23.77
N ARG A 29 1.88 -7.96 23.08
CA ARG A 29 3.23 -8.37 22.71
C ARG A 29 3.91 -7.34 21.80
N LEU A 30 3.18 -6.82 20.83
CA LEU A 30 3.66 -5.79 19.90
C LEU A 30 3.97 -4.48 20.62
N LEU A 31 3.06 -4.01 21.47
CA LEU A 31 3.27 -2.79 22.25
C LEU A 31 4.45 -2.93 23.21
N ALA A 32 4.58 -4.07 23.90
CA ALA A 32 5.74 -4.36 24.75
C ALA A 32 7.05 -4.36 23.94
N THR A 33 7.05 -4.98 22.76
CA THR A 33 8.22 -5.01 21.86
C THR A 33 8.64 -3.59 21.44
N LEU A 34 7.68 -2.77 20.97
CA LEU A 34 7.93 -1.39 20.55
C LEU A 34 8.43 -0.51 21.71
N ALA A 35 7.92 -0.74 22.93
CA ALA A 35 8.32 -0.04 24.14
C ALA A 35 9.61 -0.61 24.78
N ARG A 36 10.27 -1.59 24.14
CA ARG A 36 11.46 -2.30 24.66
C ARG A 36 11.22 -2.90 26.06
N GLN A 37 10.01 -3.38 26.32
CA GLN A 37 9.61 -4.06 27.54
C GLN A 37 9.69 -5.59 27.39
N PRO A 38 9.74 -6.34 28.51
CA PRO A 38 9.64 -7.79 28.48
C PRO A 38 8.37 -8.28 27.76
N HIS A 39 8.52 -9.35 26.97
CA HIS A 39 7.44 -9.96 26.20
C HIS A 39 7.62 -11.49 26.19
N ASP A 40 6.53 -12.21 25.92
CA ASP A 40 6.47 -13.68 26.03
C ASP A 40 7.14 -14.43 24.87
N ARG A 41 7.15 -13.85 23.65
CA ARG A 41 7.91 -14.33 22.49
C ARG A 41 8.21 -13.20 21.51
N VAL A 42 9.22 -13.40 20.66
CA VAL A 42 9.46 -12.48 19.53
C VAL A 42 8.21 -12.45 18.64
N PRO A 43 7.68 -11.26 18.29
CA PRO A 43 6.55 -11.16 17.39
C PRO A 43 6.86 -11.77 16.01
N PHE A 44 5.93 -12.56 15.48
CA PHE A 44 6.00 -13.10 14.13
C PHE A 44 4.95 -12.40 13.27
N MET A 45 5.38 -11.45 12.43
CA MET A 45 4.51 -10.59 11.64
C MET A 45 4.86 -10.67 10.14
N PRO A 46 4.56 -11.78 9.45
CA PRO A 46 4.90 -11.89 8.04
C PRO A 46 4.03 -10.94 7.20
N ASN A 47 4.67 -10.20 6.29
CA ASN A 47 3.95 -9.32 5.37
C ASN A 47 3.45 -10.13 4.16
N ILE A 48 2.24 -10.68 4.25
CA ILE A 48 1.68 -11.59 3.23
C ILE A 48 0.49 -11.04 2.45
N TRP A 49 0.07 -9.78 2.67
CA TRP A 49 -1.18 -9.28 2.06
C TRP A 49 -1.16 -9.36 0.54
N GLN A 50 -0.05 -8.98 -0.10
CA GLN A 50 0.06 -8.97 -1.56
C GLN A 50 0.04 -10.39 -2.13
N TRP A 51 0.80 -11.29 -1.50
CA TRP A 51 0.80 -12.72 -1.84
C TRP A 51 -0.61 -13.30 -1.71
N PHE A 52 -1.29 -13.03 -0.59
CA PHE A 52 -2.63 -13.52 -0.33
C PHE A 52 -3.62 -13.06 -1.38
N TYR A 53 -3.72 -11.75 -1.66
CA TYR A 53 -4.68 -11.24 -2.62
C TYR A 53 -4.36 -11.63 -4.07
N HIS A 54 -3.09 -11.75 -4.43
CA HIS A 54 -2.69 -12.29 -5.74
C HIS A 54 -3.19 -13.73 -5.92
N HIS A 55 -2.93 -14.61 -4.95
CA HIS A 55 -3.37 -16.00 -5.02
C HIS A 55 -4.89 -16.15 -4.89
N GLN A 56 -5.55 -15.29 -4.11
CA GLN A 56 -7.00 -15.25 -4.01
C GLN A 56 -7.61 -14.86 -5.37
N TYR A 57 -7.09 -13.80 -6.00
CA TYR A 57 -7.50 -13.36 -7.33
C TYR A 57 -7.28 -14.44 -8.40
N ALA A 58 -6.15 -15.13 -8.35
CA ALA A 58 -5.79 -16.19 -9.29
C ALA A 58 -6.51 -17.53 -9.02
N GLY A 59 -7.23 -17.67 -7.89
CA GLY A 59 -7.84 -18.94 -7.48
C GLY A 59 -6.80 -20.02 -7.14
N THR A 60 -5.62 -19.62 -6.68
CA THR A 60 -4.47 -20.50 -6.39
C THR A 60 -4.06 -20.48 -4.92
N LEU A 61 -4.95 -20.02 -4.02
CA LEU A 61 -4.71 -20.14 -2.58
C LEU A 61 -4.57 -21.62 -2.19
N PRO A 62 -3.66 -21.95 -1.26
CA PRO A 62 -3.61 -23.26 -0.61
C PRO A 62 -4.97 -23.62 0.00
N SER A 63 -5.31 -24.91 0.01
CA SER A 63 -6.60 -25.42 0.50
C SER A 63 -6.97 -24.92 1.90
N GLU A 64 -5.98 -24.79 2.77
CA GLU A 64 -6.09 -24.34 4.15
C GLU A 64 -6.52 -22.88 4.27
N LEU A 65 -6.27 -22.07 3.23
CA LEU A 65 -6.59 -20.65 3.17
C LEU A 65 -7.79 -20.32 2.28
N GLN A 66 -8.38 -21.31 1.59
CA GLN A 66 -9.53 -21.08 0.70
C GLN A 66 -10.76 -20.53 1.43
N GLY A 67 -10.87 -20.77 2.74
CA GLY A 67 -11.94 -20.22 3.59
C GLY A 67 -11.64 -18.83 4.18
N CYS A 68 -10.44 -18.28 3.96
CA CYS A 68 -10.08 -16.95 4.44
C CYS A 68 -10.72 -15.88 3.55
N ASN A 69 -11.36 -14.90 4.17
CA ASN A 69 -11.93 -13.75 3.45
C ASN A 69 -10.90 -12.62 3.30
N SER A 70 -9.96 -12.52 4.24
CA SER A 70 -8.87 -11.55 4.21
C SER A 70 -7.52 -12.18 4.57
N TYR A 71 -6.44 -11.45 4.30
CA TYR A 71 -5.11 -11.88 4.74
C TYR A 71 -4.97 -11.85 6.28
N ILE A 72 -5.86 -11.14 7.00
CA ILE A 72 -5.92 -11.14 8.46
C ILE A 72 -6.38 -12.51 8.96
N ASP A 73 -7.37 -13.13 8.31
CA ASP A 73 -7.79 -14.51 8.61
C ASP A 73 -6.61 -15.48 8.41
N ALA A 74 -5.86 -15.31 7.32
CA ALA A 74 -4.68 -16.14 7.05
C ALA A 74 -3.59 -15.96 8.14
N LEU A 75 -3.35 -14.74 8.61
CA LEU A 75 -2.41 -14.47 9.70
C LEU A 75 -2.85 -15.13 11.01
N ARG A 76 -4.15 -15.11 11.32
CA ARG A 76 -4.70 -15.82 12.50
C ARG A 76 -4.48 -17.32 12.42
N LEU A 77 -4.72 -17.94 11.26
CA LEU A 77 -4.47 -19.37 11.06
C LEU A 77 -3.00 -19.74 11.24
N LEU A 78 -2.09 -18.82 10.92
CA LEU A 78 -0.64 -18.98 11.12
C LEU A 78 -0.17 -18.70 12.55
N ASP A 79 -1.06 -18.35 13.49
CA ASP A 79 -0.73 -17.86 14.83
C ASP A 79 0.26 -16.67 14.81
N ALA A 80 0.15 -15.83 13.77
CA ALA A 80 0.97 -14.65 13.58
C ALA A 80 0.43 -13.46 14.37
N ASP A 81 1.34 -12.59 14.77
CA ASP A 81 1.02 -11.25 15.26
C ASP A 81 0.62 -10.36 14.08
N ILE A 82 -0.39 -9.51 14.28
CA ILE A 82 -1.05 -8.83 13.16
C ILE A 82 -0.64 -7.36 13.09
N PHE A 83 -0.06 -6.96 11.96
CA PHE A 83 -0.02 -5.56 11.51
C PHE A 83 -0.96 -5.40 10.31
N HIS A 84 -2.11 -4.79 10.54
CA HIS A 84 -3.08 -4.57 9.47
C HIS A 84 -2.72 -3.32 8.65
N LYS A 85 -1.72 -3.49 7.78
CA LYS A 85 -1.21 -2.44 6.89
C LYS A 85 -2.30 -1.72 6.10
N LEU A 86 -3.22 -2.47 5.47
CA LEU A 86 -4.21 -1.87 4.57
C LEU A 86 -5.25 -1.01 5.29
N ALA A 87 -5.67 -1.39 6.49
CA ALA A 87 -6.55 -0.55 7.32
C ALA A 87 -5.90 0.76 7.78
N GLY A 88 -4.58 0.85 7.72
CA GLY A 88 -3.83 2.08 8.01
C GLY A 88 -3.79 3.07 6.85
N LEU A 89 -4.20 2.67 5.65
CA LEU A 89 -4.24 3.49 4.44
C LEU A 89 -5.53 4.30 4.38
N VAL A 90 -5.72 5.15 5.37
CA VAL A 90 -6.96 5.91 5.59
C VAL A 90 -6.97 7.25 4.86
N GLN A 91 -5.92 7.54 4.12
CA GLN A 91 -5.73 8.80 3.41
C GLN A 91 -6.72 8.94 2.27
N VAL A 92 -7.48 10.04 2.29
CA VAL A 92 -8.34 10.47 1.18
C VAL A 92 -7.82 11.82 0.70
N TYR A 93 -7.46 11.88 -0.58
CA TYR A 93 -7.01 13.11 -1.21
C TYR A 93 -8.19 13.85 -1.83
N GLU A 94 -8.28 15.14 -1.54
CA GLU A 94 -9.23 16.06 -2.16
C GLU A 94 -8.48 17.14 -2.94
N TYR A 95 -9.05 17.54 -4.07
CA TYR A 95 -8.45 18.49 -5.01
C TYR A 95 -9.44 19.65 -5.27
N PRO A 96 -9.74 20.49 -4.26
CA PRO A 96 -10.81 21.49 -4.36
C PRO A 96 -10.60 22.49 -5.50
N ASP A 97 -9.34 22.79 -5.81
CA ASP A 97 -8.97 23.79 -6.81
C ASP A 97 -8.43 23.20 -8.12
N CYS A 98 -8.70 21.91 -8.36
CA CYS A 98 -8.40 21.22 -9.62
C CYS A 98 -9.66 20.50 -10.12
N ASN A 99 -9.86 20.45 -11.44
CA ASN A 99 -10.86 19.55 -12.00
C ASN A 99 -10.26 18.14 -12.08
N TYR A 100 -10.44 17.36 -11.01
CA TYR A 100 -9.94 15.99 -10.94
C TYR A 100 -10.92 15.01 -11.59
N HIS A 101 -10.39 14.14 -12.44
CA HIS A 101 -11.12 12.98 -12.93
C HIS A 101 -10.26 11.73 -12.90
N ALA A 102 -10.89 10.60 -12.60
CA ALA A 102 -10.26 9.30 -12.67
C ALA A 102 -11.12 8.32 -13.45
N SER A 103 -10.47 7.42 -14.17
CA SER A 103 -11.15 6.45 -15.02
C SER A 103 -10.41 5.12 -15.06
N PHE A 104 -11.17 4.06 -15.35
CA PHE A 104 -10.63 2.75 -15.65
C PHE A 104 -10.74 2.43 -17.13
N SER A 105 -9.73 1.74 -17.66
CA SER A 105 -9.69 1.23 -19.04
C SER A 105 -8.87 -0.07 -19.10
N GLY A 106 -8.62 -0.59 -20.30
CA GLY A 106 -7.88 -1.84 -20.48
C GLY A 106 -8.75 -3.09 -20.35
N LYS A 107 -8.14 -4.22 -20.00
CA LYS A 107 -8.86 -5.50 -19.87
C LYS A 107 -9.73 -5.45 -18.61
N PRO A 108 -10.97 -5.97 -18.65
CA PRO A 108 -11.76 -6.14 -17.43
C PRO A 108 -11.02 -7.01 -16.41
N VAL A 109 -11.01 -6.59 -15.15
CA VAL A 109 -10.52 -7.41 -14.03
C VAL A 109 -11.57 -8.44 -13.65
N ARG A 110 -11.15 -9.67 -13.33
CA ARG A 110 -12.10 -10.77 -13.00
C ARG A 110 -12.82 -10.52 -11.67
N HIS A 111 -12.07 -9.99 -10.71
CA HIS A 111 -12.50 -9.57 -9.38
C HIS A 111 -11.75 -8.29 -8.99
N PRO A 112 -12.21 -7.53 -8.00
CA PRO A 112 -11.47 -6.36 -7.52
C PRO A 112 -10.04 -6.74 -7.13
N ALA A 113 -9.04 -6.15 -7.79
CA ALA A 113 -7.63 -6.39 -7.49
C ALA A 113 -7.11 -5.32 -6.53
N VAL A 114 -6.74 -5.74 -5.32
CA VAL A 114 -6.25 -4.85 -4.26
C VAL A 114 -4.76 -4.67 -4.40
N THR A 115 -4.31 -3.43 -4.45
CA THR A 115 -2.89 -3.05 -4.35
C THR A 115 -2.68 -2.09 -3.18
N GLU A 116 -1.44 -1.74 -2.87
CA GLU A 116 -1.15 -0.76 -1.80
C GLU A 116 -1.69 0.64 -2.11
N ARG A 117 -1.99 0.94 -3.37
CA ARG A 117 -2.40 2.28 -3.83
C ARG A 117 -3.84 2.35 -4.29
N LEU A 118 -4.29 1.29 -4.95
CA LEU A 118 -5.48 1.30 -5.79
C LEU A 118 -6.26 0.01 -5.65
N LEU A 119 -7.57 0.14 -5.75
CA LEU A 119 -8.50 -0.95 -5.95
C LEU A 119 -8.94 -0.94 -7.42
N PHE A 120 -8.43 -1.88 -8.21
CA PHE A 120 -8.82 -1.99 -9.62
C PHE A 120 -10.16 -2.72 -9.71
N THR A 121 -11.19 -2.02 -10.17
CA THR A 121 -12.56 -2.55 -10.31
C THR A 121 -13.12 -2.44 -11.73
N GLY A 122 -12.69 -1.45 -12.51
CA GLY A 122 -13.24 -1.16 -13.84
C GLY A 122 -12.36 -1.57 -15.03
N GLY A 123 -11.16 -2.08 -14.79
CA GLY A 123 -10.19 -2.44 -15.83
C GLY A 123 -8.76 -2.52 -15.30
N THR A 124 -7.82 -3.00 -16.09
CA THR A 124 -6.40 -3.15 -15.70
C THR A 124 -5.60 -1.85 -15.77
N ILE A 125 -6.16 -0.77 -16.33
CA ILE A 125 -5.50 0.54 -16.41
C ILE A 125 -6.33 1.53 -15.63
N PHE A 126 -5.69 2.25 -14.70
CA PHE A 126 -6.27 3.35 -13.94
C PHE A 126 -5.56 4.64 -14.34
N LYS A 127 -6.34 5.65 -14.72
CA LYS A 127 -5.83 6.96 -15.11
C LYS A 127 -6.42 8.01 -14.20
N GLU A 128 -5.56 8.91 -13.75
CA GLU A 128 -5.93 10.14 -13.06
C GLU A 128 -5.53 11.33 -13.92
N HIS A 129 -6.33 12.38 -13.84
CA HIS A 129 -6.07 13.63 -14.52
C HIS A 129 -6.53 14.79 -13.66
N TRP A 130 -5.76 15.88 -13.70
CA TRP A 130 -6.06 17.13 -13.01
C TRP A 130 -5.90 18.29 -13.99
N ASP A 131 -6.98 19.06 -14.21
CA ASP A 131 -6.83 20.39 -14.80
C ASP A 131 -6.43 21.38 -13.69
N THR A 132 -5.22 21.92 -13.79
CA THR A 132 -4.77 23.04 -12.94
C THR A 132 -4.79 24.36 -13.72
N PRO A 133 -4.79 25.52 -13.04
CA PRO A 133 -4.63 26.82 -13.72
C PRO A 133 -3.33 26.95 -14.53
N PHE A 134 -2.34 26.09 -14.30
CA PHE A 134 -1.04 26.10 -14.95
C PHE A 134 -0.86 24.97 -15.98
N GLY A 135 -1.94 24.27 -16.32
CA GLY A 135 -1.94 23.18 -17.29
C GLY A 135 -2.36 21.83 -16.70
N PRO A 136 -2.59 20.83 -17.56
CA PRO A 136 -3.02 19.51 -17.15
C PRO A 136 -1.88 18.70 -16.54
N LEU A 137 -2.24 17.80 -15.63
CA LEU A 137 -1.38 16.74 -15.09
C LEU A 137 -2.08 15.40 -15.28
N ASP A 138 -1.31 14.38 -15.63
CA ASP A 138 -1.81 13.03 -15.89
C ASP A 138 -0.97 12.02 -15.11
N HIS A 139 -1.59 10.91 -14.71
CA HIS A 139 -0.94 9.82 -14.01
C HIS A 139 -1.60 8.50 -14.41
N GLU A 140 -0.81 7.47 -14.65
CA GLU A 140 -1.33 6.18 -15.10
C GLU A 140 -0.71 5.02 -14.33
N TRP A 141 -1.57 4.09 -13.92
CA TRP A 141 -1.21 2.82 -13.34
C TRP A 141 -1.75 1.67 -14.18
N MET A 142 -0.95 0.63 -14.31
CA MET A 142 -1.34 -0.63 -14.94
C MET A 142 -1.22 -1.77 -13.93
N TYR A 143 -2.32 -2.49 -13.70
CA TYR A 143 -2.30 -3.76 -12.98
C TYR A 143 -1.72 -4.85 -13.88
N ARG A 144 -0.66 -5.52 -13.40
CA ARG A 144 -0.03 -6.67 -14.05
C ARG A 144 -0.44 -7.92 -13.29
N GLU A 145 -1.36 -8.68 -13.89
CA GLU A 145 -1.92 -9.89 -13.27
C GLU A 145 -0.84 -10.91 -12.89
N ASP A 146 0.14 -11.12 -13.79
CA ASP A 146 1.25 -12.05 -13.58
C ASP A 146 2.13 -11.68 -12.37
N ASP A 147 2.21 -10.38 -12.04
CA ASP A 147 3.02 -9.88 -10.94
C ASP A 147 2.18 -9.68 -9.65
N GLY A 148 0.84 -9.72 -9.75
CA GLY A 148 -0.05 -9.40 -8.64
C GLY A 148 0.13 -7.99 -8.10
N THR A 149 0.44 -7.01 -8.96
CA THR A 149 0.74 -5.64 -8.53
C THR A 149 0.39 -4.60 -9.58
N ALA A 150 0.33 -3.34 -9.15
CA ALA A 150 0.22 -2.20 -10.06
C ALA A 150 1.60 -1.59 -10.29
N VAL A 151 1.87 -1.28 -11.56
CA VAL A 151 3.05 -0.53 -11.97
C VAL A 151 2.63 0.82 -12.51
N GLU A 152 3.38 1.85 -12.15
CA GLU A 152 3.20 3.20 -12.68
C GLU A 152 3.73 3.24 -14.12
N THR A 153 2.89 3.58 -15.08
CA THR A 153 3.22 3.58 -16.52
C THR A 153 3.38 4.99 -17.07
N HIS A 154 2.79 6.00 -16.43
CA HIS A 154 2.94 7.41 -16.76
C HIS A 154 3.00 8.23 -15.47
N HIS A 155 3.93 9.17 -15.39
CA HIS A 155 4.23 9.93 -14.17
C HIS A 155 3.80 11.39 -14.36
N MET A 156 3.40 12.06 -13.28
CA MET A 156 2.90 13.44 -13.36
C MET A 156 3.95 14.44 -13.86
N LEU A 157 5.24 14.20 -13.58
CA LEU A 157 6.36 15.07 -13.90
C LEU A 157 7.33 14.42 -14.90
N GLU A 158 7.01 14.54 -16.19
CA GLU A 158 7.81 14.08 -17.33
C GLU A 158 8.50 15.21 -18.12
N ASP A 159 8.01 16.44 -18.00
CA ASP A 159 8.55 17.67 -18.60
C ASP A 159 8.63 18.73 -17.52
N PHE A 160 9.82 18.89 -16.93
CA PHE A 160 9.99 19.71 -15.72
C PHE A 160 9.65 21.18 -15.97
N GLU A 161 10.22 21.77 -17.01
CA GLU A 161 10.06 23.18 -17.34
C GLU A 161 8.58 23.53 -17.59
N ARG A 162 7.84 22.63 -18.24
CA ARG A 162 6.43 22.85 -18.53
C ARG A 162 5.53 22.57 -17.33
N GLN A 163 5.81 21.51 -16.58
CA GLN A 163 4.87 20.99 -15.57
C GLN A 163 5.14 21.49 -14.15
N TYR A 164 6.32 22.04 -13.86
CA TYR A 164 6.65 22.51 -12.51
C TYR A 164 5.60 23.45 -11.89
N PRO A 165 5.09 24.50 -12.59
CA PRO A 165 4.08 25.36 -12.01
C PRO A 165 2.78 24.63 -11.66
N ALA A 166 2.33 23.69 -12.51
CA ALA A 166 1.15 22.86 -12.26
C ALA A 166 1.36 21.91 -11.09
N ILE A 167 2.52 21.23 -11.01
CA ILE A 167 2.89 20.35 -9.90
C ILE A 167 2.92 21.10 -8.58
N ARG A 168 3.57 22.27 -8.56
CA ARG A 168 3.64 23.10 -7.36
C ARG A 168 2.25 23.50 -6.90
N TYR A 169 1.41 24.00 -7.81
CA TYR A 169 0.03 24.35 -7.49
C TYR A 169 -0.75 23.15 -6.95
N TRP A 170 -0.67 22.00 -7.62
CA TRP A 170 -1.32 20.77 -7.17
C TRP A 170 -0.86 20.37 -5.76
N MET A 171 0.44 20.47 -5.46
CA MET A 171 0.97 20.22 -4.12
C MET A 171 0.51 21.28 -3.10
N GLU A 172 0.36 22.55 -3.47
CA GLU A 172 -0.08 23.58 -2.53
C GLU A 172 -1.57 23.44 -2.16
N HIS A 173 -2.38 22.84 -3.02
CA HIS A 173 -3.85 22.82 -2.89
C HIS A 173 -4.47 21.45 -2.61
N ILE A 174 -3.70 20.36 -2.70
CA ILE A 174 -4.19 19.04 -2.28
C ILE A 174 -4.49 19.01 -0.79
N GLN A 175 -5.69 18.56 -0.43
CA GLN A 175 -6.11 18.38 0.96
C GLN A 175 -6.11 16.91 1.31
N LEU A 176 -5.61 16.58 2.50
CA LEU A 176 -5.62 15.22 3.03
C LEU A 176 -6.68 15.10 4.11
N LYS A 177 -7.58 14.14 3.95
CA LYS A 177 -8.52 13.71 4.99
C LYS A 177 -8.23 12.29 5.40
N SER A 178 -8.66 11.94 6.61
CA SER A 178 -8.65 10.57 7.10
C SER A 178 -10.05 9.96 6.95
N ASN A 179 -10.12 8.76 6.37
CA ASN A 179 -11.29 7.90 6.40
C ASN A 179 -11.36 7.19 7.75
N GLN A 180 -11.95 7.86 8.73
CA GLN A 180 -12.05 7.36 10.09
C GLN A 180 -12.91 6.10 10.21
N GLU A 181 -13.89 5.95 9.33
CA GLU A 181 -14.74 4.76 9.30
C GLU A 181 -13.92 3.53 8.91
N LEU A 182 -13.14 3.60 7.82
CA LEU A 182 -12.25 2.53 7.40
C LEU A 182 -11.22 2.20 8.48
N PHE A 183 -10.67 3.22 9.15
CA PHE A 183 -9.73 3.01 10.25
C PHE A 183 -10.37 2.23 11.40
N ASN A 184 -11.56 2.64 11.83
CA ASN A 184 -12.29 2.00 12.92
C ASN A 184 -12.70 0.56 12.57
N GLN A 185 -13.09 0.32 11.32
CA GLN A 185 -13.37 -1.02 10.80
C GLN A 185 -12.13 -1.91 10.90
N GLY A 186 -10.97 -1.42 10.47
CA GLY A 186 -9.72 -2.17 10.58
C GLY A 186 -9.27 -2.41 12.03
N LEU A 187 -9.47 -1.45 12.93
CA LEU A 187 -9.24 -1.65 14.37
C LEU A 187 -10.14 -2.75 14.94
N ALA A 188 -11.41 -2.77 14.54
CA ALA A 188 -12.35 -3.82 14.94
C ALA A 188 -11.99 -5.18 14.33
N GLU A 189 -11.57 -5.22 13.07
CA GLU A 189 -11.13 -6.44 12.39
C GLU A 189 -9.92 -7.06 13.08
N VAL A 190 -8.95 -6.26 13.56
CA VAL A 190 -7.75 -6.75 14.24
C VAL A 190 -8.00 -7.11 15.71
N GLY A 191 -8.77 -6.31 16.44
CA GLY A 191 -9.04 -6.52 17.86
C GLY A 191 -7.77 -6.54 18.72
N ASP A 192 -7.65 -7.54 19.59
CA ASP A 192 -6.48 -7.73 20.47
C ASP A 192 -5.36 -8.55 19.82
N ASP A 193 -5.56 -9.06 18.60
CA ASP A 193 -4.58 -9.89 17.88
C ASP A 193 -3.43 -9.05 17.31
N GLY A 194 -3.54 -7.72 17.29
CA GLY A 194 -2.56 -6.89 16.61
C GLY A 194 -2.71 -5.37 16.75
N LEU A 195 -2.08 -4.67 15.79
CA LEU A 195 -2.11 -3.22 15.64
C LEU A 195 -2.44 -2.82 14.20
N VAL A 196 -3.02 -1.63 14.05
CA VAL A 196 -3.19 -0.96 12.76
C VAL A 196 -2.17 0.19 12.69
N PRO A 197 -1.08 0.07 11.92
CA PRO A 197 -0.14 1.16 11.75
C PRO A 197 -0.77 2.26 10.88
N VAL A 198 -0.86 3.49 11.40
CA VAL A 198 -1.39 4.63 10.64
C VAL A 198 -0.31 5.15 9.69
N TYR A 199 -0.63 5.20 8.39
CA TYR A 199 0.22 5.84 7.39
C TYR A 199 -0.20 7.31 7.29
N LEU A 200 0.68 8.24 7.68
CA LEU A 200 0.37 9.68 7.71
C LEU A 200 0.67 10.36 6.37
N LEU A 201 1.95 10.47 6.02
CA LEU A 201 2.42 11.05 4.77
C LEU A 201 3.73 10.38 4.38
N GLY A 202 4.01 10.29 3.08
CA GLY A 202 5.35 9.99 2.61
C GLY A 202 6.35 11.06 3.09
N THR A 203 7.65 10.74 3.08
CA THR A 203 8.67 11.78 3.23
C THR A 203 8.65 12.70 1.98
N PRO A 204 9.18 13.94 2.06
CA PRO A 204 9.28 14.81 0.89
C PRO A 204 9.98 14.13 -0.31
N LEU A 205 11.06 13.38 -0.04
CA LEU A 205 11.74 12.61 -1.08
C LEU A 205 10.85 11.54 -1.71
N LYS A 206 10.05 10.84 -0.89
CA LYS A 206 9.12 9.83 -1.40
C LYS A 206 8.02 10.46 -2.26
N GLN A 207 7.57 11.68 -1.93
CA GLN A 207 6.66 12.44 -2.78
C GLN A 207 7.29 12.75 -4.14
N LEU A 208 8.55 13.21 -4.19
CA LEU A 208 9.25 13.45 -5.45
C LEU A 208 9.39 12.17 -6.30
N HIS A 209 9.64 11.02 -5.65
CA HIS A 209 9.68 9.74 -6.35
C HIS A 209 8.34 9.37 -7.00
N TRP A 210 7.20 9.70 -6.38
CA TRP A 210 5.88 9.50 -6.98
C TRP A 210 5.56 10.49 -8.08
N LEU A 211 6.13 11.71 -8.03
CA LEU A 211 5.89 12.68 -9.10
C LEU A 211 6.68 12.36 -10.36
N ALA A 212 7.94 11.92 -10.23
CA ALA A 212 8.89 11.89 -11.35
C ALA A 212 9.55 10.53 -11.62
N ARG A 213 9.39 9.52 -10.74
CA ARG A 213 10.26 8.34 -10.54
C ARG A 213 11.50 8.61 -9.70
N GLN A 214 12.07 7.54 -9.15
CA GLN A 214 13.25 7.59 -8.29
C GLN A 214 14.53 8.07 -8.99
N ASP A 215 14.78 7.57 -10.20
CA ASP A 215 15.94 7.96 -11.01
C ASP A 215 15.86 9.44 -11.40
N ARG A 216 14.70 9.87 -11.92
CA ARG A 216 14.48 11.25 -12.34
C ARG A 216 14.43 12.23 -11.17
N ALA A 217 13.81 11.87 -10.06
CA ALA A 217 13.81 12.72 -8.87
C ALA A 217 15.23 13.03 -8.39
N SER A 218 16.14 12.05 -8.49
CA SER A 218 17.55 12.26 -8.15
C SER A 218 18.23 13.27 -9.09
N LEU A 219 17.92 13.23 -10.40
CA LEU A 219 18.42 14.21 -11.37
C LEU A 219 17.82 15.61 -11.13
N LEU A 220 16.51 15.70 -10.89
CA LEU A 220 15.85 16.97 -10.60
C LEU A 220 16.40 17.65 -9.34
N LEU A 221 16.79 16.88 -8.32
CA LEU A 221 17.45 17.43 -7.11
C LEU A 221 18.82 18.04 -7.41
N LEU A 222 19.52 17.56 -8.44
CA LEU A 222 20.83 18.09 -8.86
C LEU A 222 20.66 19.28 -9.81
N ASP A 223 19.75 19.16 -10.77
CA ASP A 223 19.58 20.12 -11.87
C ASP A 223 18.72 21.32 -11.48
N HIS A 224 17.75 21.14 -10.57
CA HIS A 224 16.80 22.17 -10.12
C HIS A 224 16.69 22.25 -8.57
N PRO A 225 17.81 22.47 -7.85
CA PRO A 225 17.82 22.41 -6.39
C PRO A 225 16.85 23.39 -5.70
N PRO A 226 16.74 24.67 -6.11
CA PRO A 226 15.79 25.61 -5.49
C PRO A 226 14.33 25.16 -5.65
N GLU A 227 13.96 24.68 -6.83
CA GLU A 227 12.60 24.26 -7.15
C GLU A 227 12.22 22.99 -6.39
N MET A 228 13.13 22.01 -6.30
CA MET A 228 12.92 20.79 -5.51
C MET A 228 12.82 21.10 -4.03
N GLN A 229 13.66 22.02 -3.52
CA GLN A 229 13.54 22.48 -2.13
C GLN A 229 12.16 23.11 -1.88
N ALA A 230 11.68 23.95 -2.80
CA ALA A 230 10.35 24.55 -2.67
C ALA A 230 9.23 23.50 -2.64
N LEU A 231 9.28 22.44 -3.46
CA LEU A 231 8.29 21.36 -3.40
C LEU A 231 8.37 20.59 -2.08
N MET A 232 9.58 20.33 -1.58
CA MET A 232 9.77 19.66 -0.29
C MET A 232 9.26 20.51 0.88
N ASP A 233 9.43 21.83 0.82
CA ASP A 233 8.91 22.78 1.82
C ASP A 233 7.37 22.86 1.79
N VAL A 234 6.76 22.78 0.60
CA VAL A 234 5.30 22.64 0.47
C VAL A 234 4.83 21.36 1.15
N HIS A 235 5.51 20.23 0.92
CA HIS A 235 5.16 18.96 1.55
C HIS A 235 5.32 18.98 3.06
N ALA A 236 6.40 19.57 3.58
CA ALA A 236 6.73 19.58 5.01
C ALA A 236 5.82 20.46 5.87
N ARG A 237 5.06 21.38 5.26
CA ARG A 237 4.11 22.26 5.97
C ARG A 237 2.74 21.62 6.25
N ARG A 238 2.52 20.39 5.78
CA ARG A 238 1.25 19.67 5.93
C ARG A 238 1.16 18.86 7.22
#